data_AF-A0AAD5IEV4-F1
#
_entry.id   AF-A0AAD5IEV4-F1
#
_cell.length_a   1.000
_cell.length_b   1.000
_cell.length_c   1.000
_cell.angle_alpha   90.00
_cell.angle_beta   90.00
_cell.angle_gamma   90.00
#
_symmetry.space_group_name_H-M   'P 1'
#
loop_
_entity.id
_entity.type
_entity.pdbx_description
1 polymer ?
#
loop_
_entity_poly.entity_id
_entity_poly.type
_entity_poly.pdbx_seq_one_letter_code
_entity_poly.pdbx_strand_id
1 'polypeptide(L)'
;MAIHSVTNIPSKPPHQQLKDEQQQKQQQQQLVFDASVLNHQTQIPKQFIWPDHEKPCPNAPPLQVPLIDLGGFLSGDPFAASEASKLVGEACRKHGFFLVVNHGVDSSLIADAHRCMDNFFELPLTEKQRAQRKVGEHCGYASSFTGRFSSKLPWKETLSFRYSGEETSTNVVQDYLQTTMGDEFKQFGRVYQDYCESMNTLSLGIMELLAISLGVDRAYFKEFFEGNDSIMRLNYYPPCQKPDLTLGTGPHCDPTSLTILHQDQVGGLQVFVDNEWRLITPNFQAFVVNIGDTFMARIVNEKAQVVNEKARVVNEKARVVYEKARVVNEKARVENEKARVVYEKARVVYEKARVVNEKARVVYEKARVVYEKARVVNEKARVVYEKART
;
A
#
# COMPACT_ATOMS: atom_id res chain seq x y z
N MET A 1 -15.97 -5.68 -3.40
CA MET A 1 -16.53 -7.04 -3.47
C MET A 1 -17.13 -7.35 -2.11
N ALA A 2 -18.45 -7.50 -2.02
CA ALA A 2 -19.13 -7.92 -0.80
C ALA A 2 -20.32 -8.80 -1.21
N ILE A 3 -20.44 -9.97 -0.60
CA ILE A 3 -21.59 -10.87 -0.71
C ILE A 3 -22.50 -10.52 0.47
N HIS A 4 -23.75 -10.17 0.19
CA HIS A 4 -24.79 -10.04 1.22
C HIS A 4 -25.83 -11.15 1.05
N SER A 5 -26.06 -11.87 2.14
CA SER A 5 -27.08 -12.89 2.34
C SER A 5 -28.47 -12.26 2.42
N VAL A 6 -29.42 -12.78 1.64
CA VAL A 6 -30.84 -12.36 1.66
C VAL A 6 -31.59 -13.23 2.67
N THR A 7 -32.21 -12.58 3.66
CA THR A 7 -33.25 -13.19 4.51
C THR A 7 -34.62 -12.82 3.94
N ASN A 8 -35.50 -13.82 3.79
CA ASN A 8 -36.85 -13.67 3.26
C ASN A 8 -37.76 -12.86 4.22
N ILE A 9 -38.52 -11.91 3.68
CA ILE A 9 -39.63 -11.22 4.36
C ILE A 9 -40.92 -11.46 3.54
N PRO A 10 -42.12 -11.65 4.16
CA PRO A 10 -43.32 -12.09 3.46
C PRO A 10 -43.96 -10.99 2.58
N SER A 11 -44.62 -11.42 1.50
CA SER A 11 -45.25 -10.56 0.48
C SER A 11 -46.56 -9.89 0.94
N LYS A 12 -46.81 -8.67 0.44
CA LYS A 12 -48.07 -7.91 0.57
C LYS A 12 -49.06 -8.23 -0.56
N PRO A 13 -50.36 -7.91 -0.41
CA PRO A 13 -51.41 -8.38 -1.32
C PRO A 13 -51.39 -7.75 -2.74
N PRO A 14 -51.96 -8.43 -3.75
CA PRO A 14 -51.72 -8.16 -5.18
C PRO A 14 -52.22 -6.81 -5.71
N HIS A 15 -53.21 -6.19 -5.06
CA HIS A 15 -53.83 -4.96 -5.57
C HIS A 15 -53.06 -3.67 -5.26
N GLN A 16 -52.14 -3.68 -4.29
CA GLN A 16 -51.20 -2.57 -4.05
C GLN A 16 -49.98 -2.66 -4.98
N GLN A 17 -49.53 -3.86 -5.33
CA GLN A 17 -48.42 -4.07 -6.26
C GLN A 17 -48.70 -3.51 -7.66
N LEU A 18 -49.91 -3.63 -8.20
CA LEU A 18 -50.22 -3.15 -9.55
C LEU A 18 -50.26 -1.60 -9.67
N LYS A 19 -50.64 -0.89 -8.60
CA LYS A 19 -50.62 0.59 -8.58
C LYS A 19 -49.20 1.12 -8.34
N ASP A 20 -48.44 0.47 -7.46
CA ASP A 20 -47.04 0.78 -7.23
C ASP A 20 -46.17 0.44 -8.45
N GLU A 21 -46.47 -0.65 -9.18
CA GLU A 21 -45.79 -1.01 -10.43
C GLU A 21 -46.11 -0.06 -11.58
N GLN A 22 -47.33 0.49 -11.66
CA GLN A 22 -47.69 1.50 -12.66
C GLN A 22 -47.09 2.88 -12.32
N GLN A 23 -47.02 3.27 -11.03
CA GLN A 23 -46.30 4.47 -10.61
C GLN A 23 -44.77 4.32 -10.71
N GLN A 24 -44.21 3.13 -10.46
CA GLN A 24 -42.79 2.83 -10.65
C GLN A 24 -42.42 2.75 -12.15
N LYS A 25 -43.29 2.21 -13.00
CA LYS A 25 -43.08 2.21 -14.46
C LYS A 25 -43.17 3.61 -15.06
N GLN A 26 -43.96 4.53 -14.48
CA GLN A 26 -43.94 5.94 -14.88
C GLN A 26 -42.75 6.73 -14.30
N GLN A 27 -42.04 6.20 -13.28
CA GLN A 27 -40.84 6.83 -12.67
C GLN A 27 -39.50 6.35 -13.24
N GLN A 28 -39.46 5.34 -14.10
CA GLN A 28 -38.24 4.88 -14.77
C GLN A 28 -38.18 5.30 -16.24
N GLN A 29 -38.44 6.58 -16.54
CA GLN A 29 -37.71 7.18 -17.66
C GLN A 29 -36.25 7.21 -17.25
N GLN A 30 -35.46 6.32 -17.85
CA GLN A 30 -34.02 6.25 -17.63
C GLN A 30 -33.44 7.63 -17.92
N LEU A 31 -32.91 8.30 -16.89
CA LEU A 31 -32.39 9.65 -17.03
C LEU A 31 -31.27 9.63 -18.07
N VAL A 32 -31.42 10.41 -19.13
CA VAL A 32 -30.40 10.56 -20.17
C VAL A 32 -29.69 11.88 -19.93
N PHE A 33 -28.36 11.84 -19.78
CA PHE A 33 -27.55 13.05 -19.76
C PHE A 33 -27.23 13.44 -21.20
N ASP A 34 -27.92 14.47 -21.70
CA ASP A 34 -27.65 15.10 -22.98
C ASP A 34 -27.15 16.53 -22.72
N ALA A 35 -25.85 16.76 -22.91
CA ALA A 35 -25.23 18.05 -22.70
C ALA A 35 -25.87 19.16 -23.58
N SER A 36 -26.29 18.83 -24.80
CA SER A 36 -26.89 19.81 -25.72
C SER A 36 -28.21 20.38 -25.19
N VAL A 37 -28.90 19.63 -24.31
CA VAL A 37 -30.14 20.04 -23.68
C VAL A 37 -29.87 20.62 -22.29
N LEU A 38 -29.12 19.89 -21.45
CA LEU A 38 -28.96 20.19 -20.03
C LEU A 38 -28.15 21.45 -19.75
N ASN A 39 -27.21 21.82 -20.63
CA ASN A 39 -26.35 23.01 -20.42
C ASN A 39 -27.14 24.33 -20.40
N HIS A 40 -28.34 24.34 -20.98
CA HIS A 40 -29.20 25.52 -21.07
C HIS A 40 -30.32 25.53 -20.02
N GLN A 41 -30.45 24.48 -19.20
CA GLN A 41 -31.50 24.39 -18.21
C GLN A 41 -31.14 25.15 -16.93
N THR A 42 -32.06 26.02 -16.48
CA THR A 42 -31.91 26.79 -15.23
C THR A 42 -32.16 25.96 -13.98
N GLN A 43 -32.81 24.79 -14.13
CA GLN A 43 -32.95 23.77 -13.09
C GLN A 43 -32.28 22.49 -13.57
N ILE A 44 -31.39 21.92 -12.76
CA ILE A 44 -30.74 20.64 -13.06
C ILE A 44 -31.53 19.48 -12.42
N PRO A 45 -31.52 18.27 -13.01
CA PRO A 45 -32.19 17.12 -12.41
C PRO A 45 -31.62 16.81 -11.02
N LYS A 46 -32.49 16.43 -10.08
CA LYS A 46 -32.13 16.16 -8.68
C LYS A 46 -31.00 15.14 -8.50
N GLN A 47 -30.84 14.23 -9.44
CA GLN A 47 -29.80 13.21 -9.44
C GLN A 47 -28.39 13.80 -9.58
N PHE A 48 -28.26 15.00 -10.15
CA PHE A 48 -27.00 15.75 -10.27
C PHE A 48 -26.75 16.70 -9.09
N ILE A 49 -27.68 16.79 -8.13
CA ILE A 49 -27.49 17.63 -6.95
C ILE A 49 -26.68 16.87 -5.91
N TRP A 50 -25.54 17.44 -5.53
CA TRP A 50 -24.64 16.88 -4.51
C TRP A 50 -24.98 17.40 -3.10
N PRO A 51 -24.78 16.59 -2.03
CA PRO A 51 -25.03 17.02 -0.65
C PRO A 51 -24.16 18.20 -0.25
N ASP A 52 -24.66 19.07 0.65
CA ASP A 52 -23.97 20.31 1.05
C ASP A 52 -22.53 20.11 1.56
N HIS A 53 -22.26 19.02 2.28
CA HIS A 53 -20.94 18.69 2.80
C HIS A 53 -19.97 18.09 1.77
N GLU A 54 -20.45 17.79 0.56
CA GLU A 54 -19.68 17.30 -0.58
C GLU A 54 -19.70 18.27 -1.76
N LYS A 55 -20.32 19.44 -1.61
CA LYS A 55 -20.41 20.46 -2.67
C LYS A 55 -19.03 21.02 -3.03
N PRO A 56 -18.89 21.61 -4.23
CA PRO A 56 -17.65 22.26 -4.64
C PRO A 56 -17.18 23.28 -3.59
N CYS A 57 -15.87 23.42 -3.44
CA CYS A 57 -15.27 24.55 -2.74
C CYS A 57 -14.94 25.64 -3.77
N PRO A 58 -15.83 26.61 -4.05
CA PRO A 58 -15.65 27.56 -5.15
C PRO A 58 -14.40 28.45 -4.98
N ASN A 59 -13.96 28.68 -3.74
CA ASN A 59 -12.81 29.53 -3.40
C ASN A 59 -11.64 28.73 -2.81
N ALA A 60 -11.44 27.49 -3.26
CA ALA A 60 -10.33 26.66 -2.80
C ALA A 60 -8.99 27.38 -3.05
N PRO A 61 -8.13 27.58 -2.03
CA PRO A 61 -6.83 28.21 -2.23
C PRO A 61 -5.92 27.31 -3.08
N PRO A 62 -4.98 27.88 -3.85
CA PRO A 62 -4.08 27.08 -4.67
C PRO A 62 -3.17 26.19 -3.80
N LEU A 63 -2.89 24.98 -4.28
CA LEU A 63 -1.82 24.14 -3.76
C LEU A 63 -0.51 24.53 -4.45
N GLN A 64 0.55 24.71 -3.66
CA GLN A 64 1.89 24.86 -4.21
C GLN A 64 2.42 23.50 -4.63
N VAL A 65 2.17 23.14 -5.90
CA VAL A 65 2.63 21.89 -6.49
C VAL A 65 3.95 22.14 -7.23
N PRO A 66 5.00 21.33 -7.00
CA PRO A 66 6.28 21.55 -7.66
C PRO A 66 6.18 21.31 -9.16
N LEU A 67 6.80 22.21 -9.93
CA LEU A 67 6.97 22.11 -11.37
C LEU A 67 8.29 21.43 -11.68
N ILE A 68 8.22 20.21 -12.19
CA ILE A 68 9.37 19.36 -12.48
C ILE A 68 9.74 19.51 -13.95
N ASP A 69 10.94 20.02 -14.21
CA ASP A 69 11.52 20.00 -15.56
C ASP A 69 12.07 18.61 -15.86
N LEU A 70 11.39 17.90 -16.77
CA LEU A 70 11.79 16.56 -17.17
C LEU A 70 12.86 16.57 -18.28
N GLY A 71 13.11 17.71 -18.93
CA GLY A 71 14.03 17.81 -20.05
C GLY A 71 15.47 17.47 -19.65
N GLY A 72 15.92 17.96 -18.49
CA GLY A 72 17.24 17.61 -17.95
C GLY A 72 17.34 16.14 -17.52
N PHE A 73 16.27 15.56 -16.98
CA PHE A 73 16.22 14.14 -16.65
C PHE A 73 16.31 13.25 -17.91
N LEU A 74 15.56 13.60 -18.95
CA LEU A 74 15.53 12.88 -20.23
C LEU A 74 16.83 13.01 -21.01
N SER A 75 17.54 14.14 -20.89
CA SER A 75 18.87 14.32 -21.50
C SER A 75 20.00 13.61 -20.76
N GLY A 76 19.71 13.00 -19.60
CA GLY A 76 20.68 12.25 -18.80
C GLY A 76 21.56 13.11 -17.91
N ASP A 77 21.20 14.38 -17.66
CA ASP A 77 21.92 15.25 -16.71
C ASP A 77 21.75 14.73 -15.27
N PRO A 78 22.85 14.29 -14.60
CA PRO A 78 22.78 13.77 -13.24
C PRO A 78 22.28 14.80 -12.21
N PHE A 79 22.59 16.10 -12.41
CA PHE A 79 22.15 17.14 -11.48
C PHE A 79 20.64 17.38 -11.60
N ALA A 80 20.15 17.54 -12.83
CA ALA A 80 18.72 17.66 -13.09
C ALA A 80 17.95 16.43 -12.60
N ALA A 81 18.46 15.22 -12.83
CA ALA A 81 17.85 13.98 -12.34
C ALA A 81 17.78 13.94 -10.81
N SER A 82 18.86 14.34 -10.13
CA SER A 82 18.89 14.40 -8.67
C SER A 82 17.88 15.41 -8.12
N GLU A 83 17.82 16.62 -8.66
CA GLU A 83 16.88 17.65 -8.20
C GLU A 83 15.43 17.27 -8.48
N ALA A 84 15.13 16.79 -9.70
CA ALA A 84 13.81 16.30 -10.05
C ALA A 84 13.34 15.17 -9.12
N SER A 85 14.22 14.18 -8.84
CA SER A 85 13.87 13.05 -7.97
C SER A 85 13.60 13.49 -6.53
N LYS A 86 14.37 14.46 -6.02
CA LYS A 86 14.17 15.03 -4.68
C LYS A 86 12.83 15.74 -4.59
N LEU A 87 12.52 16.62 -5.55
CA LEU A 87 11.26 17.35 -5.60
C LEU A 87 10.05 16.43 -5.72
N VAL A 88 10.12 15.42 -6.60
CA VAL A 88 9.08 14.38 -6.73
C VAL A 88 8.90 13.64 -5.41
N GLY A 89 9.99 13.19 -4.77
CA GLY A 89 9.92 12.49 -3.49
C GLY A 89 9.29 13.34 -2.39
N GLU A 90 9.57 14.64 -2.34
CA GLU A 90 8.93 15.57 -1.40
C GLU A 90 7.44 15.77 -1.70
N ALA A 91 7.08 15.95 -2.97
CA ALA A 91 5.69 16.11 -3.41
C ALA A 91 4.86 14.88 -3.09
N CYS A 92 5.37 13.68 -3.40
CA CYS A 92 4.73 12.40 -3.12
C CYS A 92 4.51 12.18 -1.61
N ARG A 93 5.45 12.61 -0.75
CA ARG A 93 5.29 12.49 0.71
C ARG A 93 4.31 13.50 1.30
N LYS A 94 4.21 14.69 0.73
CA LYS A 94 3.35 15.76 1.25
C LYS A 94 1.90 15.61 0.80
N HIS A 95 1.68 15.41 -0.50
CA HIS A 95 0.33 15.45 -1.08
C HIS A 95 0.11 14.50 -2.25
N GLY A 96 1.14 13.93 -2.87
CA GLY A 96 0.96 12.93 -3.93
C GLY A 96 0.80 13.48 -5.35
N PHE A 97 1.00 14.79 -5.56
CA PHE A 97 0.83 15.47 -6.86
C PHE A 97 2.08 16.22 -7.26
N PHE A 98 2.41 16.29 -8.55
CA PHE A 98 3.44 17.19 -9.10
C PHE A 98 3.10 17.56 -10.54
N LEU A 99 3.65 18.67 -11.05
CA LEU A 99 3.52 19.06 -12.45
C LEU A 99 4.79 18.66 -13.20
N VAL A 100 4.68 18.24 -14.46
CA VAL A 100 5.84 17.96 -15.32
C VAL A 100 5.82 18.83 -16.58
N VAL A 101 6.93 19.49 -16.89
CA VAL A 101 7.17 20.28 -18.11
C VAL A 101 8.37 19.74 -18.86
N ASN A 102 8.58 20.17 -20.12
CA ASN A 102 9.64 19.65 -21.00
C ASN A 102 9.63 18.10 -21.04
N HIS A 103 8.42 17.54 -21.07
CA HIS A 103 8.12 16.11 -20.92
C HIS A 103 8.38 15.27 -22.18
N GLY A 104 8.83 15.88 -23.29
CA GLY A 104 9.17 15.19 -24.54
C GLY A 104 7.99 14.86 -25.45
N VAL A 105 6.75 14.94 -24.97
CA VAL A 105 5.53 14.80 -25.79
C VAL A 105 5.37 15.98 -26.75
N ASP A 106 5.14 15.71 -28.04
CA ASP A 106 4.97 16.72 -29.09
C ASP A 106 3.73 17.60 -28.83
N SER A 107 3.92 18.92 -28.80
CA SER A 107 2.85 19.90 -28.60
C SER A 107 1.76 19.87 -29.68
N SER A 108 2.12 19.54 -30.93
CA SER A 108 1.16 19.40 -32.03
C SER A 108 0.30 18.16 -31.86
N LEU A 109 0.86 17.06 -31.35
CA LEU A 109 0.11 15.85 -31.02
C LEU A 109 -0.87 16.09 -29.86
N ILE A 110 -0.46 16.84 -28.83
CA ILE A 110 -1.36 17.27 -27.75
C ILE A 110 -2.51 18.10 -28.33
N ALA A 111 -2.20 19.10 -29.18
CA ALA A 111 -3.22 19.96 -29.80
C ALA A 111 -4.19 19.16 -30.70
N ASP A 112 -3.68 18.19 -31.46
CA ASP A 112 -4.48 17.31 -32.29
C ASP A 112 -5.38 16.40 -31.45
N ALA A 113 -4.89 15.86 -30.32
CA ALA A 113 -5.69 15.08 -29.39
C ALA A 113 -6.85 15.89 -28.79
N HIS A 114 -6.60 17.13 -28.37
CA HIS A 114 -7.65 18.07 -27.92
C HIS A 114 -8.66 18.36 -29.03
N ARG A 115 -8.22 18.67 -30.25
CA ARG A 115 -9.13 18.90 -31.39
C ARG A 115 -10.00 17.68 -31.68
N CYS A 116 -9.42 16.48 -31.61
CA CYS A 116 -10.18 15.24 -31.74
C CYS A 116 -11.23 15.13 -30.62
N MET A 117 -10.84 15.38 -29.36
CA MET A 117 -11.74 15.34 -28.21
C MET A 117 -12.93 16.29 -28.36
N ASP A 118 -12.67 17.55 -28.71
CA ASP A 118 -13.70 18.57 -28.93
C ASP A 118 -14.68 18.13 -30.02
N ASN A 119 -14.15 17.74 -31.19
CA ASN A 119 -14.96 17.25 -32.31
C ASN A 119 -15.85 16.07 -31.92
N PHE A 120 -15.37 15.14 -31.07
CA PHE A 120 -16.18 14.00 -30.62
C PHE A 120 -17.29 14.44 -29.67
N PHE A 121 -17.01 15.31 -28.70
CA PHE A 121 -18.02 15.70 -27.71
C PHE A 121 -19.06 16.68 -28.25
N GLU A 122 -18.75 17.40 -29.34
CA GLU A 122 -19.69 18.22 -30.11
C GLU A 122 -20.69 17.41 -30.95
N LEU A 123 -20.46 16.12 -31.18
CA LEU A 123 -21.39 15.29 -31.93
C LEU A 123 -22.74 15.15 -31.23
N PRO A 124 -23.84 14.96 -31.99
CA PRO A 124 -25.12 14.58 -31.42
C PRO A 124 -25.00 13.36 -30.50
N LEU A 125 -25.79 13.34 -29.42
CA LEU A 125 -25.76 12.24 -28.46
C LEU A 125 -25.91 10.86 -29.12
N THR A 126 -26.76 10.75 -30.14
CA THR A 126 -26.98 9.49 -30.88
C THR A 126 -25.71 8.97 -31.58
N GLU A 127 -24.86 9.87 -32.07
CA GLU A 127 -23.58 9.49 -32.67
C GLU A 127 -22.57 9.07 -31.60
N LYS A 128 -22.48 9.81 -30.49
CA LYS A 128 -21.62 9.43 -29.34
C LYS A 128 -22.00 8.07 -28.76
N GLN A 129 -23.30 7.74 -28.77
CA GLN A 129 -23.84 6.46 -28.31
C GLN A 129 -23.47 5.25 -29.18
N ARG A 130 -22.89 5.44 -30.38
CA ARG A 130 -22.27 4.33 -31.13
C ARG A 130 -21.16 3.67 -30.33
N ALA A 131 -20.43 4.45 -29.52
CA ALA A 131 -19.44 3.95 -28.56
C ALA A 131 -19.99 3.64 -27.18
N GLN A 132 -21.30 3.53 -26.98
CA GLN A 132 -21.90 3.36 -25.65
C GLN A 132 -21.24 2.24 -24.85
N ARG A 133 -20.71 2.59 -23.67
CA ARG A 133 -20.13 1.65 -22.72
C ARG A 133 -21.19 0.65 -22.28
N LYS A 134 -20.88 -0.64 -22.43
CA LYS A 134 -21.75 -1.73 -21.98
C LYS A 134 -21.52 -2.04 -20.50
N VAL A 135 -22.51 -2.70 -19.90
CA VAL A 135 -22.43 -3.13 -18.50
C VAL A 135 -21.29 -4.13 -18.34
N GLY A 136 -20.41 -3.88 -17.37
CA GLY A 136 -19.22 -4.70 -17.12
C GLY A 136 -17.97 -4.27 -17.88
N GLU A 137 -18.09 -3.41 -18.89
CA GLU A 137 -16.95 -2.88 -19.64
C GLU A 137 -16.37 -1.61 -19.01
N HIS A 138 -15.11 -1.33 -19.29
CA HIS A 138 -14.40 -0.12 -18.84
C HIS A 138 -14.15 0.89 -19.97
N CYS A 139 -14.27 0.44 -21.23
CA CYS A 139 -14.12 1.27 -22.43
C CYS A 139 -15.49 1.79 -22.92
N GLY A 140 -15.47 2.73 -23.85
CA GLY A 140 -16.65 3.32 -24.46
C GLY A 140 -17.11 4.63 -23.81
N TYR A 141 -18.10 5.22 -24.45
CA TYR A 141 -18.78 6.45 -24.08
C TYR A 141 -19.72 6.24 -22.89
N ALA A 142 -19.71 7.18 -21.94
CA ALA A 142 -20.65 7.22 -20.83
C ALA A 142 -21.09 8.66 -20.55
N SER A 143 -22.40 8.88 -20.51
CA SER A 143 -23.02 10.14 -20.13
C SER A 143 -23.41 10.10 -18.64
N SER A 144 -22.55 10.69 -17.80
CA SER A 144 -22.75 10.82 -16.35
C SER A 144 -23.03 9.53 -15.57
N PHE A 145 -22.74 8.36 -16.14
CA PHE A 145 -23.02 7.05 -15.53
C PHE A 145 -24.48 6.87 -15.06
N THR A 146 -25.45 7.43 -15.79
CA THR A 146 -26.88 7.47 -15.40
C THR A 146 -27.55 6.10 -15.21
N GLY A 147 -26.89 5.00 -15.56
CA GLY A 147 -27.32 3.63 -15.30
C GLY A 147 -26.64 2.93 -14.11
N ARG A 148 -25.64 3.56 -13.48
CA ARG A 148 -24.83 2.95 -12.40
C ARG A 148 -25.20 3.50 -11.02
N PHE A 149 -25.61 4.75 -10.93
CA PHE A 149 -25.95 5.42 -9.68
C PHE A 149 -27.34 6.06 -9.76
N SER A 150 -28.03 6.14 -8.63
CA SER A 150 -29.37 6.73 -8.53
C SER A 150 -29.37 8.20 -8.09
N SER A 151 -28.24 8.70 -7.61
CA SER A 151 -28.01 10.08 -7.14
C SER A 151 -26.51 10.40 -7.18
N LYS A 152 -26.14 11.67 -6.98
CA LYS A 152 -24.75 12.18 -7.07
C LYS A 152 -24.11 11.87 -8.43
N LEU A 153 -24.89 12.03 -9.50
CA LEU A 153 -24.38 11.82 -10.85
C LEU A 153 -23.38 12.93 -11.18
N PRO A 154 -22.20 12.56 -11.72
CA PRO A 154 -21.20 13.53 -12.13
C PRO A 154 -21.67 14.30 -13.37
N TRP A 155 -21.51 15.63 -13.38
CA TRP A 155 -21.83 16.49 -14.53
C TRP A 155 -20.73 16.41 -15.59
N LYS A 156 -20.65 15.26 -16.27
CA LYS A 156 -19.66 15.02 -17.32
C LYS A 156 -20.08 13.95 -18.30
N GLU A 157 -19.40 13.99 -19.43
CA GLU A 157 -19.34 12.89 -20.40
C GLU A 157 -17.93 12.31 -20.40
N THR A 158 -17.81 11.01 -20.71
CA THR A 158 -16.49 10.38 -20.87
C THR A 158 -16.44 9.47 -22.07
N LEU A 159 -15.30 9.43 -22.76
CA LEU A 159 -14.93 8.37 -23.69
C LEU A 159 -13.67 7.69 -23.13
N SER A 160 -13.66 6.37 -23.04
CA SER A 160 -12.49 5.63 -22.55
C SER A 160 -12.11 4.51 -23.49
N PHE A 161 -10.81 4.25 -23.63
CA PHE A 161 -10.29 3.15 -24.42
C PHE A 161 -8.99 2.62 -23.80
N ARG A 162 -8.74 1.35 -24.02
CA ARG A 162 -7.57 0.63 -23.49
C ARG A 162 -6.38 0.85 -24.43
N TYR A 163 -5.22 1.01 -23.83
CA TYR A 163 -3.92 0.90 -24.48
C TYR A 163 -3.12 -0.20 -23.79
N SER A 164 -2.32 -0.93 -24.57
CA SER A 164 -1.38 -1.93 -24.07
C SER A 164 0.00 -1.58 -24.59
N GLY A 165 0.99 -1.55 -23.69
CA GLY A 165 2.39 -1.33 -24.02
C GLY A 165 3.12 -2.60 -24.47
N GLU A 166 2.43 -3.74 -24.56
CA GLU A 166 3.00 -5.01 -25.06
C GLU A 166 3.43 -4.88 -26.53
N GLU A 167 4.64 -5.34 -26.88
CA GLU A 167 5.17 -5.23 -28.26
C GLU A 167 4.26 -5.88 -29.32
N THR A 168 3.51 -6.90 -28.91
CA THR A 168 2.58 -7.63 -29.80
C THR A 168 1.27 -6.86 -30.06
N SER A 169 0.97 -5.83 -29.26
CA SER A 169 -0.28 -5.07 -29.28
C SER A 169 -0.13 -3.79 -30.10
N THR A 170 -0.08 -3.91 -31.43
CA THR A 170 0.00 -2.74 -32.32
C THR A 170 -1.39 -2.21 -32.67
N ASN A 171 -1.55 -0.88 -32.78
CA ASN A 171 -2.75 -0.20 -33.25
C ASN A 171 -4.06 -0.45 -32.45
N VAL A 172 -3.98 -0.97 -31.22
CA VAL A 172 -5.16 -1.35 -30.42
C VAL A 172 -6.15 -0.21 -30.20
N VAL A 173 -5.67 1.02 -30.07
CA VAL A 173 -6.52 2.22 -29.89
C VAL A 173 -7.18 2.61 -31.22
N GLN A 174 -6.39 2.63 -32.30
CA GLN A 174 -6.89 2.95 -33.64
C GLN A 174 -7.97 1.97 -34.05
N ASP A 175 -7.70 0.67 -33.93
CA ASP A 175 -8.62 -0.40 -34.34
C ASP A 175 -9.89 -0.38 -33.49
N TYR A 176 -9.78 -0.13 -32.19
CA TYR A 176 -10.94 0.02 -31.32
C TYR A 176 -11.84 1.18 -31.77
N LEU A 177 -11.26 2.36 -31.99
CA LEU A 177 -12.02 3.55 -32.38
C LEU A 177 -12.65 3.38 -33.76
N GLN A 178 -11.92 2.83 -34.73
CA GLN A 178 -12.44 2.56 -36.07
C GLN A 178 -13.56 1.50 -36.05
N THR A 179 -13.39 0.41 -35.30
CA THR A 179 -14.41 -0.65 -35.19
C THR A 179 -15.67 -0.14 -34.51
N THR A 180 -15.51 0.69 -33.48
CA THR A 180 -16.62 1.19 -32.66
C THR A 180 -17.37 2.33 -33.34
N MET A 181 -16.64 3.21 -34.02
CA MET A 181 -17.17 4.47 -34.54
C MET A 181 -17.12 4.59 -36.07
N GLY A 182 -16.68 3.58 -36.80
CA GLY A 182 -16.61 3.60 -38.27
C GLY A 182 -15.31 4.15 -38.86
N ASP A 183 -15.17 4.02 -40.18
CA ASP A 183 -13.97 4.42 -40.93
C ASP A 183 -13.66 5.91 -40.85
N GLU A 184 -14.68 6.76 -40.64
CA GLU A 184 -14.54 8.20 -40.44
C GLU A 184 -13.74 8.54 -39.18
N PHE A 185 -13.70 7.64 -38.18
CA PHE A 185 -12.90 7.79 -36.96
C PHE A 185 -11.50 7.21 -37.07
N LYS A 186 -11.08 6.72 -38.24
CA LYS A 186 -9.72 6.16 -38.41
C LYS A 186 -8.62 7.17 -38.09
N GLN A 187 -8.77 8.44 -38.50
CA GLN A 187 -7.78 9.47 -38.19
C GLN A 187 -7.78 9.84 -36.69
N PHE A 188 -8.96 9.92 -36.08
CA PHE A 188 -9.09 10.10 -34.63
C PHE A 188 -8.37 8.96 -33.89
N GLY A 189 -8.58 7.72 -34.35
CA GLY A 189 -7.93 6.52 -33.82
C GLY A 189 -6.41 6.57 -33.92
N ARG A 190 -5.87 7.03 -35.05
CA ARG A 190 -4.42 7.22 -35.24
C ARG A 190 -3.83 8.23 -34.26
N VAL A 191 -4.43 9.42 -34.16
CA VAL A 191 -3.97 10.48 -33.24
C VAL A 191 -3.91 9.95 -31.80
N TYR A 192 -4.94 9.24 -31.36
CA TYR A 192 -4.96 8.70 -30.00
C TYR A 192 -4.09 7.46 -29.80
N GLN A 193 -3.80 6.70 -30.85
CA GLN A 193 -2.77 5.65 -30.79
C GLN A 193 -1.39 6.28 -30.52
N ASP A 194 -0.99 7.26 -31.34
CA ASP A 194 0.29 7.96 -31.21
C ASP A 194 0.40 8.69 -29.86
N TYR A 195 -0.70 9.30 -29.40
CA TYR A 195 -0.76 9.97 -28.11
C TYR A 195 -0.61 8.99 -26.95
N CYS A 196 -1.29 7.83 -26.99
CA CYS A 196 -1.14 6.80 -25.96
C CYS A 196 0.29 6.23 -25.91
N GLU A 197 0.95 6.04 -27.06
CA GLU A 197 2.35 5.61 -27.13
C GLU A 197 3.30 6.65 -26.50
N SER A 198 3.05 7.93 -26.76
CA SER A 198 3.78 9.03 -26.13
C SER A 198 3.56 9.09 -24.62
N MET A 199 2.31 8.88 -24.16
CA MET A 199 1.98 8.81 -22.73
C MET A 199 2.60 7.59 -22.05
N ASN A 200 2.69 6.44 -22.74
CA ASN A 200 3.36 5.26 -22.24
C ASN A 200 4.86 5.51 -22.03
N THR A 201 5.50 6.16 -23.00
CA THR A 201 6.92 6.54 -22.89
C THR A 201 7.15 7.50 -21.70
N LEU A 202 6.29 8.51 -21.57
CA LEU A 202 6.34 9.46 -20.46
C LEU A 202 6.10 8.77 -19.10
N SER A 203 5.15 7.85 -19.02
CA SER A 203 4.83 7.13 -17.78
C SER A 203 6.02 6.30 -17.30
N LEU A 204 6.70 5.57 -18.20
CA LEU A 204 7.90 4.81 -17.87
C LEU A 204 9.05 5.73 -17.41
N GLY A 205 9.22 6.90 -18.01
CA GLY A 205 10.18 7.91 -17.55
C GLY A 205 9.86 8.45 -16.15
N ILE A 206 8.59 8.68 -15.84
CA ILE A 206 8.15 9.07 -14.49
C ILE A 206 8.39 7.93 -13.49
N MET A 207 8.17 6.67 -13.88
CA MET A 207 8.45 5.51 -13.02
C MET A 207 9.94 5.40 -12.67
N GLU A 208 10.85 5.68 -13.61
CA GLU A 208 12.29 5.77 -13.30
C GLU A 208 12.58 6.87 -12.28
N LEU A 209 11.96 8.04 -12.44
CA LEU A 209 12.13 9.17 -11.52
C LEU A 209 11.61 8.85 -10.11
N LEU A 210 10.47 8.17 -10.01
CA LEU A 210 9.92 7.67 -8.75
C LEU A 210 10.85 6.65 -8.10
N ALA A 211 11.46 5.76 -8.88
CA ALA A 211 12.41 4.77 -8.41
C ALA A 211 13.62 5.43 -7.72
N ILE A 212 14.22 6.42 -8.38
CA ILE A 212 15.33 7.21 -7.83
C ILE A 212 14.89 7.94 -6.55
N SER A 213 13.68 8.54 -6.54
CA SER A 213 13.17 9.27 -5.37
C SER A 213 12.98 8.39 -4.13
N LEU A 214 12.78 7.08 -4.34
CA LEU A 214 12.61 6.08 -3.30
C LEU A 214 13.93 5.38 -2.92
N GLY A 215 15.03 5.73 -3.59
CA GLY A 215 16.36 5.17 -3.33
C GLY A 215 16.51 3.72 -3.81
N VAL A 216 15.69 3.29 -4.77
CA VAL A 216 15.85 1.99 -5.45
C VAL A 216 16.49 2.19 -6.83
N ASP A 217 16.85 1.09 -7.48
CA ASP A 217 17.46 1.14 -8.82
C ASP A 217 16.58 1.90 -9.82
N ARG A 218 17.19 2.73 -10.69
CA ARG A 218 16.47 3.57 -11.66
C ARG A 218 15.53 2.76 -12.53
N ALA A 219 15.92 1.56 -12.96
CA ALA A 219 15.13 0.73 -13.87
C ALA A 219 14.01 -0.02 -13.14
N TYR A 220 14.05 -0.11 -11.80
CA TYR A 220 13.19 -1.00 -11.02
C TYR A 220 11.69 -0.88 -11.34
N PHE A 221 11.12 0.33 -11.27
CA PHE A 221 9.69 0.50 -11.58
C PHE A 221 9.42 0.52 -13.08
N LYS A 222 10.37 0.97 -13.90
CA LYS A 222 10.20 0.93 -15.35
C LYS A 222 10.06 -0.50 -15.85
N GLU A 223 10.97 -1.39 -15.46
CA GLU A 223 10.91 -2.82 -15.81
C GLU A 223 9.65 -3.47 -15.25
N PHE A 224 9.22 -3.09 -14.04
CA PHE A 224 8.00 -3.62 -13.47
C PHE A 224 6.73 -3.21 -14.24
N PHE A 225 6.71 -1.99 -14.79
CA PHE A 225 5.57 -1.44 -15.55
C PHE A 225 5.76 -1.50 -17.07
N GLU A 226 6.79 -2.20 -17.55
CA GLU A 226 6.95 -2.50 -18.96
C GLU A 226 5.80 -3.40 -19.44
N GLY A 227 5.31 -3.19 -20.65
CA GLY A 227 4.11 -3.88 -21.13
C GLY A 227 2.81 -3.51 -20.40
N ASN A 228 2.76 -2.37 -19.70
CA ASN A 228 1.58 -2.00 -18.92
C ASN A 228 0.27 -1.96 -19.73
N ASP A 229 -0.82 -2.20 -19.01
CA ASP A 229 -2.17 -1.94 -19.45
C ASP A 229 -2.68 -0.63 -18.87
N SER A 230 -3.07 0.28 -19.77
CA SER A 230 -3.51 1.63 -19.44
C SER A 230 -4.90 1.92 -19.99
N ILE A 231 -5.61 2.84 -19.34
CA ILE A 231 -6.89 3.35 -19.84
C ILE A 231 -6.74 4.85 -20.10
N MET A 232 -6.88 5.24 -21.36
CA MET A 232 -7.07 6.64 -21.73
C MET A 232 -8.52 7.02 -21.45
N ARG A 233 -8.72 8.18 -20.80
CA ARG A 233 -10.06 8.70 -20.50
C ARG A 233 -10.14 10.18 -20.85
N LEU A 234 -10.96 10.45 -21.84
CA LEU A 234 -11.37 11.80 -22.20
C LEU A 234 -12.53 12.19 -21.28
N ASN A 235 -12.37 13.24 -20.48
CA ASN A 235 -13.42 13.75 -19.61
C ASN A 235 -13.87 15.11 -20.14
N TYR A 236 -15.12 15.20 -20.59
CA TYR A 236 -15.72 16.46 -21.03
C TYR A 236 -16.69 16.96 -19.97
N TYR A 237 -16.53 18.22 -19.57
CA TYR A 237 -17.32 18.87 -18.53
C TYR A 237 -18.16 19.98 -19.17
N PRO A 238 -19.41 19.69 -19.56
CA PRO A 238 -20.26 20.67 -20.21
C PRO A 238 -20.60 21.83 -19.27
N PRO A 239 -20.81 23.07 -19.78
CA PRO A 239 -21.27 24.19 -18.97
C PRO A 239 -22.54 23.85 -18.15
N CYS A 240 -22.57 24.26 -16.88
CA CYS A 240 -23.72 24.06 -16.00
C CYS A 240 -24.25 25.40 -15.50
N GLN A 241 -25.56 25.62 -15.54
CA GLN A 241 -26.19 26.85 -15.00
C GLN A 241 -26.29 26.85 -13.46
N LYS A 242 -25.97 25.71 -12.81
CA LYS A 242 -25.99 25.53 -11.36
C LYS A 242 -24.71 24.84 -10.88
N PRO A 243 -23.52 25.41 -11.14
CA PRO A 243 -22.24 24.77 -10.83
C PRO A 243 -22.07 24.54 -9.32
N ASP A 244 -22.65 25.39 -8.47
CA ASP A 244 -22.58 25.26 -7.00
C ASP A 244 -23.39 24.06 -6.45
N LEU A 245 -24.20 23.41 -7.27
CA LEU A 245 -25.04 22.27 -6.86
C LEU A 245 -24.51 20.93 -7.37
N THR A 246 -23.54 20.92 -8.27
CA THR A 246 -23.07 19.70 -8.94
C THR A 246 -21.55 19.60 -8.95
N LEU A 247 -21.03 18.42 -9.23
CA LEU A 247 -19.61 18.18 -9.46
C LEU A 247 -19.39 17.51 -10.80
N GLY A 248 -18.39 17.96 -11.54
CA GLY A 248 -17.93 17.28 -12.74
C GLY A 248 -17.43 15.86 -12.41
N THR A 249 -16.61 15.73 -11.37
CA THR A 249 -16.24 14.43 -10.78
C THR A 249 -16.27 14.55 -9.27
N GLY A 250 -16.86 13.57 -8.58
CA GLY A 250 -16.90 13.52 -7.12
C GLY A 250 -15.54 13.29 -6.47
N PRO A 251 -15.44 13.50 -5.15
CA PRO A 251 -14.26 13.14 -4.36
C PRO A 251 -13.92 11.66 -4.51
N HIS A 252 -12.69 11.35 -4.88
CA HIS A 252 -12.17 9.99 -5.00
C HIS A 252 -10.65 9.96 -4.93
N CYS A 253 -10.10 8.77 -4.69
CA CYS A 253 -8.71 8.44 -4.98
C CYS A 253 -8.65 7.62 -6.26
N ASP A 254 -7.57 7.77 -7.02
CA ASP A 254 -7.34 6.96 -8.21
C ASP A 254 -6.92 5.54 -7.82
N PRO A 255 -7.62 4.50 -8.31
CA PRO A 255 -7.26 3.11 -7.99
C PRO A 255 -6.02 2.64 -8.78
N THR A 256 -5.54 3.41 -9.75
CA THR A 256 -4.41 3.09 -10.63
C THR A 256 -3.06 3.22 -9.91
N SER A 257 -1.95 2.93 -10.60
CA SER A 257 -0.61 3.17 -10.04
C SER A 257 -0.18 4.63 -10.21
N LEU A 258 -0.40 5.17 -11.41
CA LEU A 258 -0.01 6.51 -11.82
C LEU A 258 -1.10 7.07 -12.71
N THR A 259 -1.42 8.35 -12.53
CA THR A 259 -2.27 9.10 -13.44
C THR A 259 -1.47 10.28 -13.98
N ILE A 260 -1.55 10.47 -15.30
CA ILE A 260 -0.98 11.62 -16.02
C ILE A 260 -2.16 12.34 -16.66
N LEU A 261 -2.40 13.57 -16.23
CA LEU A 261 -3.54 14.38 -16.64
C LEU A 261 -3.05 15.63 -17.37
N HIS A 262 -3.55 15.82 -18.58
CA HIS A 262 -3.48 17.12 -19.27
C HIS A 262 -4.78 17.88 -19.04
N GLN A 263 -4.68 19.19 -18.82
CA GLN A 263 -5.81 20.06 -18.55
C GLN A 263 -5.95 21.12 -19.64
N ASP A 264 -7.19 21.56 -19.86
CA ASP A 264 -7.46 22.81 -20.57
C ASP A 264 -7.09 24.04 -19.72
N GLN A 265 -7.44 25.24 -20.19
CA GLN A 265 -7.19 26.48 -19.47
C GLN A 265 -8.31 26.86 -18.47
N VAL A 266 -9.43 26.12 -18.46
CA VAL A 266 -10.57 26.39 -17.57
C VAL A 266 -10.29 25.87 -16.16
N GLY A 267 -9.66 24.70 -16.05
CA GLY A 267 -9.27 24.12 -14.78
C GLY A 267 -10.39 23.39 -14.05
N GLY A 268 -10.44 23.53 -12.72
CA GLY A 268 -11.44 22.88 -11.86
C GLY A 268 -10.95 21.64 -11.12
N LEU A 269 -9.70 21.21 -11.32
CA LEU A 269 -9.10 20.15 -10.51
C LEU A 269 -8.85 20.66 -9.09
N GLN A 270 -9.51 20.03 -8.11
CA GLN A 270 -9.27 20.23 -6.70
C GLN A 270 -8.77 18.93 -6.06
N VAL A 271 -7.85 19.06 -5.11
CA VAL A 271 -7.26 17.96 -4.36
C VAL A 271 -7.45 18.19 -2.86
N PHE A 272 -7.65 17.13 -2.09
CA PHE A 272 -7.88 17.23 -0.65
C PHE A 272 -6.58 17.00 0.11
N VAL A 273 -6.04 18.06 0.72
CA VAL A 273 -4.75 18.06 1.43
C VAL A 273 -4.91 18.81 2.75
N ASP A 274 -4.35 18.27 3.83
CA ASP A 274 -4.42 18.89 5.18
C ASP A 274 -5.86 19.22 5.64
N ASN A 275 -6.80 18.33 5.33
CA ASN A 275 -8.24 18.47 5.59
C ASN A 275 -8.94 19.63 4.84
N GLU A 276 -8.32 20.16 3.79
CA GLU A 276 -8.87 21.24 2.97
C GLU A 276 -8.82 20.90 1.49
N TRP A 277 -9.81 21.36 0.74
CA TRP A 277 -9.75 21.35 -0.73
C TRP A 277 -8.81 22.44 -1.23
N ARG A 278 -7.88 22.06 -2.11
CA ARG A 278 -6.91 22.94 -2.74
C ARG A 278 -7.01 22.86 -4.25
N LEU A 279 -6.90 24.01 -4.91
CA LEU A 279 -6.93 24.11 -6.37
C LEU A 279 -5.56 23.76 -6.97
N ILE A 280 -5.54 22.97 -8.04
CA ILE A 280 -4.39 22.87 -8.94
C ILE A 280 -4.56 23.90 -10.05
N THR A 281 -3.68 24.90 -10.09
CA THR A 281 -3.72 25.93 -11.13
C THR A 281 -3.44 25.30 -12.50
N PRO A 282 -4.30 25.51 -13.51
CA PRO A 282 -4.08 24.95 -14.83
C PRO A 282 -2.79 25.46 -15.46
N ASN A 283 -2.03 24.53 -16.06
CA ASN A 283 -0.86 24.85 -16.87
C ASN A 283 -0.88 23.99 -18.13
N PHE A 284 -1.22 24.59 -19.26
CA PHE A 284 -1.39 23.89 -20.53
C PHE A 284 -0.08 23.29 -21.09
N GLN A 285 1.08 23.80 -20.63
CA GLN A 285 2.40 23.27 -21.00
C GLN A 285 2.87 22.13 -20.08
N ALA A 286 2.06 21.75 -19.09
CA ALA A 286 2.42 20.73 -18.12
C ALA A 286 1.39 19.61 -18.08
N PHE A 287 1.83 18.44 -17.63
CA PHE A 287 0.93 17.41 -17.13
C PHE A 287 0.89 17.45 -15.61
N VAL A 288 -0.30 17.26 -15.04
CA VAL A 288 -0.46 16.93 -13.62
C VAL A 288 -0.23 15.44 -13.47
N VAL A 289 0.63 15.06 -12.54
CA VAL A 289 0.91 13.67 -12.22
C VAL A 289 0.48 13.40 -10.78
N ASN A 290 -0.26 12.30 -10.57
CA ASN A 290 -0.61 11.85 -9.24
C ASN A 290 -0.41 10.35 -9.05
N ILE A 291 -0.08 9.99 -7.81
CA ILE A 291 0.14 8.61 -7.39
C ILE A 291 -1.20 8.02 -6.96
N GLY A 292 -1.54 6.85 -7.48
CA GLY A 292 -2.77 6.14 -7.13
C GLY A 292 -2.55 5.03 -6.08
N ASP A 293 -3.66 4.47 -5.62
CA ASP A 293 -3.71 3.53 -4.50
C ASP A 293 -2.90 2.25 -4.76
N THR A 294 -2.84 1.78 -6.01
CA THR A 294 -2.10 0.55 -6.36
C THR A 294 -0.60 0.73 -6.15
N PHE A 295 -0.04 1.88 -6.52
CA PHE A 295 1.38 2.16 -6.29
C PHE A 295 1.64 2.31 -4.79
N MET A 296 0.78 3.02 -4.06
CA MET A 296 0.90 3.18 -2.62
C MET A 296 0.87 1.84 -1.87
N ALA A 297 -0.07 0.95 -2.22
CA ALA A 297 -0.18 -0.39 -1.65
C ALA A 297 1.09 -1.21 -1.87
N ARG A 298 1.70 -1.10 -3.07
CA ARG A 298 2.96 -1.77 -3.38
C ARG A 298 4.09 -1.29 -2.48
N ILE A 299 4.27 0.03 -2.35
CA ILE A 299 5.33 0.61 -1.49
C ILE A 299 5.15 0.18 -0.03
N VAL A 300 3.91 0.13 0.46
CA VAL A 300 3.63 -0.35 1.83
C VAL A 300 3.99 -1.83 1.98
N ASN A 301 3.62 -2.67 1.00
CA ASN A 301 3.94 -4.09 1.02
C ASN A 301 5.46 -4.34 0.98
N GLU A 302 6.19 -3.66 0.11
CA GLU A 302 7.65 -3.75 0.04
C GLU A 302 8.30 -3.35 1.38
N LYS A 303 7.85 -2.25 2.00
CA LYS A 303 8.32 -1.85 3.33
C LYS A 303 8.02 -2.91 4.40
N ALA A 304 6.84 -3.52 4.36
CA ALA A 304 6.47 -4.59 5.29
C ALA A 304 7.36 -5.84 5.13
N GLN A 305 7.68 -6.23 3.88
CA GLN A 305 8.59 -7.33 3.60
C GLN A 305 10.00 -7.08 4.17
N VAL A 306 10.54 -5.86 4.00
CA VAL A 306 11.84 -5.48 4.56
C VAL A 306 11.83 -5.54 6.09
N VAL A 307 10.74 -5.11 6.74
CA VAL A 307 10.60 -5.18 8.20
C VAL A 307 10.53 -6.63 8.68
N ASN A 308 9.76 -7.47 8.00
CA ASN A 308 9.65 -8.90 8.32
C ASN A 308 11.00 -9.62 8.19
N GLU A 309 11.76 -9.31 7.15
CA GLU A 309 13.09 -9.89 6.95
C GLU A 309 14.07 -9.47 8.05
N LYS A 310 14.06 -8.18 8.44
CA LYS A 310 14.85 -7.70 9.59
C LYS A 310 14.45 -8.40 10.89
N ALA A 311 13.15 -8.60 11.12
CA ALA A 311 12.67 -9.33 12.29
C ALA A 311 13.12 -10.79 12.29
N ARG A 312 13.14 -11.45 11.12
CA ARG A 312 13.65 -12.83 10.95
C ARG A 312 15.12 -12.92 11.36
N VAL A 313 15.96 -12.01 10.88
CA VAL A 313 17.39 -11.94 11.24
C VAL A 313 17.59 -11.70 12.74
N VAL A 314 16.77 -10.83 13.36
CA VAL A 314 16.83 -10.59 14.81
C VAL A 314 16.45 -11.85 15.60
N ASN A 315 15.39 -12.55 15.19
CA ASN A 315 14.98 -13.80 15.83
C ASN A 315 16.04 -14.90 15.70
N GLU A 316 16.69 -15.02 14.55
CA GLU A 316 17.78 -15.98 14.36
C GLU A 316 18.97 -15.67 15.29
N LYS A 317 19.37 -14.39 15.40
CA LYS A 317 20.41 -13.96 16.34
C LYS A 317 20.02 -14.25 17.79
N ALA A 318 18.77 -13.99 18.18
CA ALA A 318 18.26 -14.29 19.51
C ALA A 318 18.32 -15.79 19.82
N ARG A 319 17.99 -16.65 18.84
CA ARG A 319 18.09 -18.11 18.98
C ARG A 319 19.54 -18.55 19.20
N VAL A 320 20.50 -18.00 18.46
CA VAL A 320 21.93 -18.28 18.67
C VAL A 320 22.39 -17.87 20.08
N VAL A 321 21.94 -16.72 20.58
CA VAL A 321 22.24 -16.27 21.95
C VAL A 321 21.66 -17.23 22.99
N TYR A 322 20.41 -17.66 22.81
CA TYR A 322 19.76 -18.62 23.71
C TYR A 322 20.49 -19.96 23.74
N GLU A 323 20.89 -20.48 22.58
CA GLU A 323 21.67 -21.73 22.48
C GLU A 323 23.04 -21.60 23.17
N LYS A 324 23.73 -20.47 23.02
CA LYS A 324 24.98 -20.19 23.76
C LYS A 324 24.74 -20.17 25.27
N ALA A 325 23.69 -19.50 25.74
CA ALA A 325 23.34 -19.47 27.16
C ALA A 325 23.02 -20.88 27.70
N ARG A 326 22.35 -21.73 26.90
CA ARG A 326 22.09 -23.13 27.26
C ARG A 326 23.39 -23.91 27.46
N VAL A 327 24.35 -23.78 26.54
CA VAL A 327 25.67 -24.43 26.66
C VAL A 327 26.42 -23.94 27.91
N VAL A 328 26.39 -22.64 28.21
CA VAL A 328 27.00 -22.08 29.42
C VAL A 328 26.37 -22.68 30.69
N ASN A 329 25.04 -22.74 30.75
CA ASN A 329 24.32 -23.33 31.88
C ASN A 329 24.64 -24.82 32.04
N GLU A 330 24.73 -25.57 30.96
CA GLU A 330 25.11 -26.99 30.99
C GLU A 330 26.53 -27.17 31.52
N LYS A 331 27.48 -26.34 31.07
CA LYS A 331 28.86 -26.35 31.57
C LYS A 331 28.91 -26.05 33.07
N ALA A 332 28.17 -25.04 33.53
CA ALA A 332 28.06 -24.72 34.96
C ALA A 332 27.47 -25.89 35.77
N ARG A 333 26.48 -26.62 35.21
CA ARG A 333 25.92 -27.82 35.85
C ARG A 333 26.99 -28.92 36.03
N VAL A 334 27.80 -29.17 35.02
CA VAL A 334 28.90 -30.14 35.08
C VAL A 334 29.95 -29.73 36.13
N GLU A 335 30.29 -28.44 36.21
CA GLU A 335 31.22 -27.92 37.23
C GLU A 335 30.66 -28.09 38.65
N ASN A 336 29.36 -27.79 38.86
CA ASN A 336 28.70 -28.01 40.14
C ASN A 336 28.68 -29.50 40.55
N GLU A 337 28.46 -30.40 39.59
CA GLU A 337 28.50 -31.84 39.86
C GLU A 337 29.91 -32.33 40.23
N LYS A 338 30.95 -31.83 39.55
CA LYS A 338 32.35 -32.08 39.93
C LYS A 338 32.64 -31.60 41.35
N ALA A 339 32.19 -30.39 41.70
CA ALA A 339 32.35 -29.84 43.05
C ALA A 339 31.67 -30.72 44.10
N ARG A 340 30.47 -31.23 43.82
CA ARG A 340 29.74 -32.18 44.71
C ARG A 340 30.54 -33.46 44.94
N VAL A 341 31.14 -34.04 43.88
CA VAL A 341 31.99 -35.23 44.01
C VAL A 341 33.22 -34.96 44.87
N VAL A 342 33.86 -33.80 44.71
CA VAL A 342 35.01 -33.40 45.56
C VAL A 342 34.58 -33.28 47.03
N TYR A 343 33.42 -32.66 47.28
CA TYR A 343 32.87 -32.52 48.63
C TYR A 343 32.59 -33.88 49.28
N GLU A 344 31.95 -34.82 48.58
CA GLU A 344 31.69 -36.16 49.12
C GLU A 344 32.99 -36.94 49.38
N LYS A 345 34.01 -36.80 48.53
CA LYS A 345 35.33 -37.39 48.79
C LYS A 345 35.96 -36.83 50.07
N ALA A 346 35.91 -35.51 50.25
CA ALA A 346 36.41 -34.86 51.47
C ALA A 346 35.68 -35.36 52.72
N ARG A 347 34.35 -35.53 52.64
CA ARG A 347 33.53 -36.08 53.72
C ARG A 347 33.94 -37.52 54.08
N VAL A 348 34.17 -38.38 53.11
CA VAL A 348 34.65 -39.75 53.36
C VAL A 348 36.02 -39.75 54.05
N VAL A 349 36.93 -38.87 53.64
CA VAL A 349 38.24 -38.72 54.29
C VAL A 349 38.07 -38.29 55.74
N TYR A 350 37.20 -37.31 56.00
CA TYR A 350 36.90 -36.85 57.35
C TYR A 350 36.33 -37.97 58.24
N GLU A 351 35.36 -38.74 57.74
CA GLU A 351 34.78 -39.88 58.47
C GLU A 351 35.83 -40.96 58.78
N LYS A 352 36.73 -41.26 57.84
CA LYS A 352 37.85 -42.18 58.07
C LYS A 352 38.77 -41.67 59.19
N ALA A 353 39.12 -40.38 59.17
CA ALA A 353 39.93 -39.77 60.22
C ALA A 353 39.24 -39.86 61.59
N ARG A 354 37.91 -39.66 61.65
CA ARG A 354 37.13 -39.83 62.89
C ARG A 354 37.24 -41.26 63.43
N VAL A 355 37.06 -42.28 62.58
CA VAL A 355 37.19 -43.69 62.98
C VAL A 355 38.59 -44.01 63.50
N VAL A 356 39.64 -43.48 62.86
CA VAL A 356 41.02 -43.63 63.33
C VAL A 356 41.20 -43.03 64.72
N ASN A 357 40.68 -41.82 64.95
CA ASN A 357 40.73 -41.17 66.26
C ASN A 357 39.98 -41.96 67.33
N GLU A 358 38.80 -42.51 67.02
CA GLU A 358 38.06 -43.39 67.95
C GLU A 358 38.83 -44.66 68.29
N LYS A 359 39.45 -45.32 67.29
CA LYS A 359 40.30 -46.49 67.51
C LYS A 359 41.50 -46.15 68.40
N ALA A 360 42.16 -45.02 68.16
CA ALA A 360 43.26 -44.56 69.00
C ALA A 360 42.81 -44.36 70.45
N ARG A 361 41.62 -43.80 70.68
CA ARG A 361 41.02 -43.66 72.02
C ARG A 361 40.78 -45.01 72.70
N VAL A 362 40.27 -46.01 71.96
CA VAL A 362 40.08 -47.37 72.51
C VAL A 362 41.42 -48.03 72.88
N VAL A 363 42.45 -47.88 72.05
CA VAL A 363 43.80 -48.38 72.36
C VAL A 363 44.33 -47.72 73.63
N TYR A 364 44.16 -46.40 73.75
CA TYR A 364 44.55 -45.65 74.94
C TYR A 364 43.84 -46.17 76.20
N GLU A 365 42.52 -46.37 76.17
CA GLU A 365 41.77 -46.93 77.30
C GLU A 365 42.20 -48.37 77.64
N LYS A 366 42.48 -49.21 76.64
CA LYS A 366 43.03 -50.56 76.89
C LYS A 366 44.38 -50.50 77.58
N ALA A 367 45.29 -49.63 77.13
CA ALA A 367 46.59 -49.43 77.75
C ALA A 367 46.43 -48.97 79.21
N ARG A 368 45.49 -48.06 79.48
CA ARG A 368 45.14 -47.61 80.82
C ARG A 368 44.64 -48.76 81.71
N VAL A 369 43.76 -49.63 81.22
CA VAL A 369 43.30 -50.82 81.96
C VAL A 369 44.45 -51.78 82.27
N VAL A 370 45.35 -52.01 81.33
CA VAL A 370 46.55 -52.84 81.55
C VAL A 370 47.43 -52.22 82.63
N TYR A 371 47.65 -50.91 82.58
CA TYR A 371 48.40 -50.19 83.59
C TYR A 371 47.75 -50.31 84.99
N GLU A 372 46.44 -50.12 85.09
CA GLU A 372 45.69 -50.31 86.34
C GLU A 372 45.78 -51.74 86.88
N LYS A 373 45.67 -52.76 86.01
CA LYS A 373 45.86 -54.16 86.40
C LYS A 373 47.28 -54.42 86.93
N ALA A 374 48.30 -53.89 86.24
CA ALA A 374 49.68 -53.99 86.69
C ALA A 374 49.88 -53.33 88.05
N ARG A 375 49.23 -52.17 88.30
CA ARG A 375 49.23 -51.51 89.61
C ARG A 375 48.63 -52.39 90.69
N VAL A 376 47.48 -53.00 90.45
CA VAL A 376 46.82 -53.92 91.41
C VAL A 376 47.68 -55.15 91.67
N VAL A 377 48.34 -55.72 90.66
CA VAL A 377 49.27 -56.85 90.83
C VAL A 377 50.46 -56.43 91.71
N ASN A 378 51.06 -55.28 91.45
CA ASN A 378 52.14 -54.74 92.28
C ASN A 378 51.68 -54.51 93.73
N GLU A 379 50.48 -53.99 93.93
CA GLU A 379 49.92 -53.79 95.26
C GLU A 379 49.65 -55.12 95.99
N LYS A 380 49.10 -56.13 95.30
CA LYS A 380 48.95 -57.48 95.85
C LYS A 380 50.31 -58.12 96.17
N ALA A 381 51.30 -57.98 95.31
CA ALA A 381 52.66 -58.46 95.56
C ALA A 381 53.26 -57.78 96.79
N ARG A 382 53.02 -56.47 96.99
CA ARG A 382 53.42 -55.74 98.19
C ARG A 382 52.74 -56.31 99.44
N VAL A 383 51.43 -56.56 99.41
CA VAL A 383 50.68 -57.17 100.54
C VAL A 383 51.19 -58.58 100.86
N VAL A 384 51.49 -59.41 99.85
CA VAL A 384 52.08 -60.74 100.05
C VAL A 384 53.48 -60.63 100.66
N TYR A 385 54.30 -59.70 100.17
CA TYR A 385 55.63 -59.44 100.70
C TYR A 385 55.57 -58.96 102.17
N GLU A 386 54.62 -58.11 102.53
CA GLU A 386 54.40 -57.67 103.90
C GLU A 386 53.92 -58.81 104.81
N LYS A 387 53.03 -59.68 104.33
CA LYS A 387 52.58 -60.88 105.06
C LYS A 387 53.67 -61.94 105.27
N ALA A 388 54.66 -62.02 104.37
CA ALA A 388 55.79 -62.92 104.52
C ALA A 388 56.85 -62.39 105.53
N ARG A 389 56.68 -61.16 106.04
CA ARG A 389 57.58 -60.50 106.99
C ARG A 389 57.11 -60.58 108.46
N THR A 390 55.94 -61.17 108.69
CA THR A 390 55.34 -61.50 110.00
C THR A 390 55.24 -63.00 110.13
#